data_AF-A0A1V3NEE7-F1
#
_entry.id   AF-A0A1V3NEE7-F1
#
_cell.length_a   1.000
_cell.length_b   1.000
_cell.length_c   1.000
_cell.angle_alpha   90.00
_cell.angle_beta   90.00
_cell.angle_gamma   90.00
#
_symmetry.space_group_name_H-M   'P 1'
#
loop_
_entity.id
_entity.type
_entity.pdbx_description
1 polymer ?
#
loop_
_entity_poly.entity_id
_entity_poly.type
_entity_poly.pdbx_seq_one_letter_code
_entity_poly.pdbx_strand_id
1 'polypeptide(L)'
;MTTLFNKALDSIRHSSPDELWRQVDAAIDMDVDTVSAAMRKGAIGTARLRFLRLAEQSQIRVLERIDTRDAVRLAGGLPTYTVARLYERLPRKLGKAIVQALPEGKRRGVVVILNHRRQR
;
A
#
# COMPACT_ATOMS: atom_id res chain seq x y z
N MET A 1 0.04 9.00 33.92
CA MET A 1 0.12 8.32 32.61
C MET A 1 -0.72 9.07 31.55
N THR A 2 -0.66 10.41 31.53
CA THR A 2 -1.54 11.30 30.73
C THR A 2 -0.77 12.39 29.97
N THR A 3 0.54 12.53 30.23
CA THR A 3 1.36 13.65 29.74
C THR A 3 1.79 13.51 28.28
N LEU A 4 2.01 12.28 27.79
CA LEU A 4 2.40 12.04 26.39
C LEU A 4 1.23 12.23 25.41
N PHE A 5 0.01 11.89 25.82
CA PHE A 5 -1.19 12.04 25.00
C PHE A 5 -1.58 13.51 24.82
N ASN A 6 -1.45 14.32 25.88
CA ASN A 6 -1.69 15.76 25.82
C ASN A 6 -0.67 16.48 24.92
N LYS A 7 0.60 16.08 24.94
CA LYS A 7 1.64 16.70 24.08
C LYS A 7 1.43 16.41 22.59
N ALA A 8 0.93 15.21 22.26
CA ALA A 8 0.57 14.85 20.88
C ALA A 8 -0.65 15.63 20.40
N LEU A 9 -1.66 15.83 21.25
CA LEU A 9 -2.85 16.64 20.93
C LEU A 9 -2.54 18.15 20.84
N ASP A 10 -1.67 18.68 21.68
CA ASP A 10 -1.24 20.09 21.60
C ASP A 10 -0.35 20.38 20.38
N SER A 11 0.48 19.41 19.97
CA SER A 11 1.24 19.49 18.71
C SER A 11 0.31 19.67 17.52
N ILE A 12 -0.75 18.86 17.42
CA ILE A 12 -1.75 18.95 16.34
C ILE A 12 -2.49 20.30 16.36
N ARG A 13 -2.66 20.90 17.55
CA ARG A 13 -3.34 22.19 17.72
C ARG A 13 -2.54 23.40 17.21
N HIS A 14 -1.23 23.24 16.97
CA HIS A 14 -0.32 24.32 16.55
C HIS A 14 0.32 24.09 15.18
N SER A 15 0.17 22.90 14.59
CA SER A 15 0.63 22.61 13.23
C SER A 15 -0.31 23.25 12.21
N SER A 16 0.23 24.07 11.31
CA SER A 16 -0.54 24.51 10.14
C SER A 16 -0.97 23.28 9.31
N PRO A 17 -2.15 23.31 8.66
CA PRO A 17 -2.58 22.21 7.79
C PRO A 17 -1.50 21.78 6.78
N ASP A 18 -0.76 22.73 6.22
CA ASP A 18 0.31 22.47 5.25
C ASP A 18 1.49 21.69 5.85
N GLU A 19 1.84 21.96 7.11
CA GLU A 19 2.92 21.25 7.79
C GLU A 19 2.54 19.81 8.10
N LEU A 20 1.27 19.58 8.47
CA LEU A 20 0.73 18.23 8.67
C LEU A 20 0.74 17.44 7.36
N TRP A 21 0.33 18.06 6.24
CA TRP A 21 0.40 17.42 4.93
C TRP A 21 1.82 17.10 4.50
N ARG A 22 2.78 18.01 4.73
CA ARG A 22 4.21 17.74 4.49
C ARG A 22 4.75 16.55 5.28
N GLN A 23 4.37 16.42 6.55
CA GLN A 23 4.76 15.27 7.37
C GLN A 23 4.18 13.96 6.84
N VAL A 24 2.92 13.97 6.40
CA VAL A 24 2.28 12.80 5.76
C VAL A 24 3.00 12.42 4.48
N ASP A 25 3.32 13.40 3.61
CA ASP A 25 4.04 13.14 2.37
C ASP A 25 5.44 12.56 2.63
N ALA A 26 6.18 13.13 3.58
CA ALA A 26 7.51 12.63 3.96
C ALA A 26 7.44 11.19 4.49
N ALA A 27 6.42 10.85 5.29
CA ALA A 27 6.22 9.48 5.77
C ALA A 27 5.94 8.51 4.61
N ILE A 28 5.12 8.92 3.63
CA ILE A 28 4.86 8.12 2.43
C ILE A 28 6.14 7.94 1.61
N ASP A 29 6.95 8.99 1.44
CA ASP A 29 8.22 8.89 0.70
C ASP A 29 9.19 7.91 1.38
N MET A 30 9.26 7.91 2.71
CA MET A 30 10.02 6.91 3.46
C MET A 30 9.53 5.47 3.24
N ASP A 31 8.21 5.27 3.20
CA ASP A 31 7.61 3.96 2.92
C ASP A 31 7.96 3.49 1.49
N VAL A 32 7.84 4.40 0.52
CA VAL A 32 8.20 4.17 -0.89
C VAL A 32 9.67 3.79 -1.01
N ASP A 33 10.56 4.55 -0.38
CA ASP A 33 12.01 4.30 -0.41
C ASP A 33 12.37 2.97 0.24
N THR A 34 11.74 2.65 1.36
CA THR A 34 11.99 1.40 2.10
C THR A 34 11.62 0.16 1.28
N VAL A 35 10.50 0.21 0.55
CA VAL A 35 10.06 -0.86 -0.34
C VAL A 35 10.92 -0.89 -1.61
N SER A 36 11.08 0.25 -2.27
CA SER A 36 11.80 0.37 -3.54
C SER A 36 13.27 0.00 -3.41
N ALA A 37 13.94 0.38 -2.32
CA ALA A 37 15.32 -0.01 -2.06
C ALA A 37 15.49 -1.53 -1.93
N ALA A 38 14.54 -2.23 -1.29
CA ALA A 38 14.58 -3.69 -1.23
C ALA A 38 14.35 -4.32 -2.61
N MET A 39 13.47 -3.75 -3.43
CA MET A 39 13.24 -4.21 -4.80
C MET A 39 14.46 -4.04 -5.70
N ARG A 40 15.11 -2.86 -5.66
CA ARG A 40 16.34 -2.56 -6.41
C ARG A 40 17.50 -3.49 -6.04
N LYS A 41 17.59 -3.89 -4.76
CA LYS A 41 18.57 -4.88 -4.27
C LYS A 41 18.24 -6.33 -4.63
N GLY A 42 17.16 -6.58 -5.39
CA GLY A 42 16.71 -7.93 -5.75
C GLY A 42 15.99 -8.68 -4.61
N ALA A 43 15.87 -8.09 -3.42
CA ALA A 43 15.27 -8.69 -2.23
C ALA A 43 13.73 -8.57 -2.24
N ILE A 44 13.08 -9.15 -3.26
CA ILE A 44 11.63 -8.99 -3.48
C ILE A 44 10.78 -9.55 -2.33
N GLY A 45 11.24 -10.60 -1.65
CA GLY A 45 10.58 -11.13 -0.45
C GLY A 45 10.57 -10.12 0.69
N THR A 46 11.72 -9.48 0.95
CA THR A 46 11.86 -8.41 1.95
C THR A 46 11.00 -7.20 1.60
N ALA A 47 10.94 -6.82 0.32
CA ALA A 47 10.07 -5.73 -0.14
C ALA A 47 8.60 -6.02 0.17
N ARG A 48 8.12 -7.25 -0.09
CA ARG A 48 6.75 -7.67 0.23
C ARG A 48 6.48 -7.68 1.73
N LEU A 49 7.41 -8.17 2.54
CA LEU A 49 7.27 -8.16 4.00
C LEU A 49 7.17 -6.72 4.54
N ARG A 50 8.03 -5.82 4.06
CA ARG A 50 7.98 -4.40 4.41
C ARG A 50 6.64 -3.77 4.00
N PHE A 51 6.22 -4.01 2.76
CA PHE A 51 4.93 -3.55 2.25
C PHE A 51 3.74 -4.04 3.09
N LEU A 52 3.74 -5.32 3.47
CA LEU A 52 2.65 -5.92 4.27
C LEU A 52 2.60 -5.37 5.71
N ARG A 53 3.69 -4.82 6.23
CA ARG A 53 3.73 -4.16 7.54
C ARG A 53 3.18 -2.73 7.52
N LEU A 54 3.02 -2.14 6.34
CA LEU A 54 2.45 -0.81 6.19
C LEU A 54 0.96 -0.80 6.48
N ALA A 55 0.45 0.34 6.94
CA ALA A 55 -0.99 0.60 6.96
C ALA A 55 -1.57 0.52 5.54
N GLU A 56 -2.85 0.16 5.41
CA GLU A 56 -3.49 -0.03 4.11
C GLU A 56 -3.42 1.22 3.21
N GLN A 57 -3.57 2.41 3.79
CA GLN A 57 -3.45 3.66 3.03
C GLN A 57 -2.02 3.85 2.49
N SER A 58 -0.99 3.57 3.30
CA SER A 58 0.40 3.57 2.85
C SER A 58 0.65 2.53 1.76
N GLN A 59 0.05 1.33 1.86
CA GLN A 59 0.15 0.31 0.82
C GLN A 59 -0.38 0.82 -0.53
N ILE A 60 -1.53 1.50 -0.52
CA ILE A 60 -2.11 2.10 -1.72
C ILE A 60 -1.17 3.18 -2.28
N ARG A 61 -0.70 4.09 -1.43
CA ARG A 61 0.20 5.19 -1.83
C ARG A 61 1.52 4.70 -2.39
N VAL A 62 2.10 3.65 -1.81
CA VAL A 62 3.32 3.02 -2.35
C VAL A 62 3.07 2.46 -3.74
N LEU A 63 1.97 1.73 -3.95
CA LEU A 63 1.64 1.20 -5.28
C LEU A 63 1.35 2.30 -6.31
N GLU A 64 0.81 3.44 -5.90
CA GLU A 64 0.57 4.62 -6.74
C GLU A 64 1.87 5.34 -7.14
N ARG A 65 2.88 5.36 -6.26
CA ARG A 65 4.13 6.12 -6.47
C ARG A 65 5.24 5.33 -7.18
N ILE A 66 5.23 4.00 -7.10
CA ILE A 66 6.22 3.17 -7.82
C ILE A 66 5.81 2.90 -9.26
N ASP A 67 6.78 2.52 -10.10
CA ASP A 67 6.51 2.11 -11.47
C ASP A 67 5.53 0.95 -11.55
N THR A 68 4.65 0.96 -12.55
CA THR A 68 3.62 -0.09 -12.71
C THR A 68 4.22 -1.50 -12.81
N ARG A 69 5.40 -1.63 -13.43
CA ARG A 69 6.12 -2.92 -13.51
C ARG A 69 6.53 -3.43 -12.13
N ASP A 70 6.96 -2.52 -11.27
CA ASP A 70 7.36 -2.83 -9.90
C ASP A 70 6.14 -3.12 -9.03
N ALA A 71 5.05 -2.35 -9.18
CA ALA A 71 3.77 -2.65 -8.54
C ALA A 71 3.27 -4.07 -8.88
N VAL A 72 3.32 -4.45 -10.16
CA VAL A 72 3.00 -5.81 -10.62
C VAL A 72 3.91 -6.86 -9.98
N ARG A 73 5.23 -6.64 -10.00
CA ARG A 73 6.22 -7.58 -9.45
C ARG A 73 6.06 -7.75 -7.94
N LEU A 74 5.77 -6.67 -7.22
CA LEU A 74 5.50 -6.66 -5.79
C LEU A 74 4.22 -7.47 -5.50
N ALA A 75 3.11 -7.13 -6.17
CA ALA A 75 1.81 -7.77 -6.00
C ALA A 75 1.79 -9.27 -6.34
N GLY A 76 2.64 -9.70 -7.26
CA GLY A 76 2.75 -11.09 -7.71
C GLY A 76 2.91 -12.11 -6.58
N GLY A 77 3.56 -11.73 -5.46
CA GLY A 77 3.73 -12.60 -4.29
C GLY A 77 2.91 -12.22 -3.06
N LEU A 78 2.02 -11.24 -3.15
CA LEU A 78 1.13 -10.89 -2.02
C LEU A 78 0.03 -11.94 -1.83
N PRO A 79 -0.57 -12.08 -0.64
CA PRO A 79 -1.76 -12.91 -0.45
C PRO A 79 -2.90 -12.48 -1.37
N THR A 80 -3.68 -13.44 -1.89
CA THR A 80 -4.81 -13.18 -2.80
C THR A 80 -5.82 -12.20 -2.21
N TYR A 81 -6.14 -12.36 -0.92
CA TYR A 81 -7.01 -11.45 -0.18
C TYR A 81 -6.46 -10.02 -0.13
N THR A 82 -5.16 -9.85 0.10
CA THR A 82 -4.50 -8.53 0.10
C THR A 82 -4.66 -7.85 -1.25
N VAL A 83 -4.44 -8.58 -2.36
CA VAL A 83 -4.60 -8.02 -3.70
C VAL A 83 -6.05 -7.65 -3.98
N ALA A 84 -7.01 -8.48 -3.59
CA ALA A 84 -8.43 -8.19 -3.76
C ALA A 84 -8.86 -6.92 -2.99
N ARG A 85 -8.42 -6.80 -1.73
CA ARG A 85 -8.69 -5.60 -0.92
C ARG A 85 -8.09 -4.34 -1.53
N LEU A 86 -6.83 -4.38 -1.95
CA LEU A 86 -6.16 -3.23 -2.56
C LEU A 86 -6.80 -2.86 -3.90
N TYR A 87 -7.23 -3.84 -4.70
CA TYR A 87 -7.89 -3.61 -5.98
C TYR A 87 -9.13 -2.71 -5.87
N GLU A 88 -9.91 -2.83 -4.78
CA GLU A 88 -11.11 -2.02 -4.56
C GLU A 88 -10.81 -0.55 -4.29
N ARG A 89 -9.59 -0.23 -3.84
CA ARG A 89 -9.17 1.13 -3.45
C ARG A 89 -8.19 1.77 -4.41
N LEU A 90 -7.48 0.97 -5.20
CA LEU A 90 -6.51 1.47 -6.17
C LEU A 90 -7.18 2.17 -7.36
N PRO A 91 -6.49 3.12 -8.01
CA PRO A 91 -6.90 3.65 -9.30
C PRO A 91 -7.17 2.50 -10.29
N ARG A 92 -8.32 2.56 -10.98
CA ARG A 92 -8.82 1.46 -11.80
C ARG A 92 -7.81 0.93 -12.82
N LYS A 93 -7.01 1.82 -13.43
CA LYS A 93 -5.96 1.44 -14.40
C LYS A 93 -4.86 0.59 -13.75
N LEU A 94 -4.37 1.02 -12.59
CA LEU A 94 -3.32 0.32 -11.84
C LEU A 94 -3.82 -1.02 -11.27
N GLY A 95 -5.00 -1.01 -10.65
CA GLY A 95 -5.63 -2.23 -10.13
C GLY A 95 -5.83 -3.29 -11.22
N LYS A 96 -6.30 -2.88 -12.42
CA LYS A 96 -6.41 -3.78 -13.58
C LYS A 96 -5.05 -4.33 -14.02
N ALA A 97 -4.04 -3.48 -14.15
CA ALA A 97 -2.71 -3.91 -14.57
C ALA A 97 -2.13 -4.97 -13.62
N ILE A 98 -2.27 -4.75 -12.30
CA ILE A 98 -1.86 -5.72 -11.27
C ILE A 98 -2.59 -7.05 -11.44
N VAL A 99 -3.93 -7.04 -11.48
CA VAL A 99 -4.74 -8.26 -11.54
C VAL A 99 -4.52 -9.04 -12.84
N GLN A 100 -4.39 -8.35 -13.96
CA GLN A 100 -4.12 -8.97 -15.27
C GLN A 100 -2.74 -9.61 -15.33
N ALA A 101 -1.76 -9.10 -14.61
CA ALA A 101 -0.42 -9.69 -14.58
C ALA A 101 -0.28 -10.89 -13.62
N LEU A 102 -1.29 -11.16 -12.78
CA LEU A 102 -1.26 -12.34 -11.89
C LEU A 102 -1.36 -13.65 -12.68
N PRO A 103 -0.76 -14.74 -12.17
CA PRO A 103 -1.04 -16.09 -12.65
C PRO A 103 -2.55 -16.40 -12.58
N GLU A 104 -3.04 -17.20 -13.53
CA GLU A 104 -4.47 -17.41 -13.73
C GLU A 104 -5.20 -17.88 -12.45
N GLY A 105 -4.68 -18.89 -11.76
CA GLY A 105 -5.30 -19.40 -10.53
C GLY A 105 -5.45 -18.32 -9.46
N LYS A 106 -4.44 -17.46 -9.29
CA LYS A 106 -4.47 -16.34 -8.35
C LYS A 106 -5.44 -15.26 -8.81
N ARG A 107 -5.48 -14.94 -10.10
CA ARG A 107 -6.44 -14.00 -10.69
C ARG A 107 -7.88 -14.44 -10.45
N ARG A 108 -8.18 -15.73 -10.70
CA ARG A 108 -9.51 -16.32 -10.41
C ARG A 108 -9.86 -16.17 -8.93
N GLY A 109 -8.91 -16.47 -8.02
CA GLY A 109 -9.11 -16.27 -6.58
C GLY A 109 -9.45 -14.82 -6.21
N VAL A 110 -8.78 -13.82 -6.81
CA VAL A 110 -9.12 -12.41 -6.60
C VAL A 110 -10.56 -12.12 -7.05
N VAL A 111 -10.95 -12.58 -8.24
CA VAL A 111 -12.30 -12.37 -8.77
C VAL A 111 -13.38 -12.97 -7.87
N VAL A 112 -13.17 -14.18 -7.35
CA VAL A 112 -14.11 -14.83 -6.41
C VAL A 112 -14.31 -13.98 -5.16
N ILE A 113 -13.22 -13.48 -4.56
CA ILE A 113 -13.29 -12.63 -3.36
C ILE A 113 -14.06 -11.33 -3.66
N LEU A 114 -13.79 -10.69 -4.79
CA LEU A 114 -14.46 -9.44 -5.19
C LEU A 114 -15.96 -9.67 -5.45
N ASN A 115 -16.33 -10.78 -6.11
CA ASN A 115 -17.74 -11.11 -6.35
C ASN A 115 -18.49 -11.36 -5.04
N HIS A 116 -17.88 -12.12 -4.11
CA HIS A 116 -18.45 -12.37 -2.78
C HIS A 116 -18.70 -11.08 -1.99
N ARG A 117 -17.82 -10.08 -2.11
CA ARG A 117 -17.98 -8.77 -1.45
C ARG A 117 -19.09 -7.93 -2.04
N ARG A 118 -19.32 -8.00 -3.36
CA ARG A 118 -20.41 -7.27 -4.04
C ARG A 118 -21.81 -7.80 -3.72
N GLN A 119 -21.90 -9.03 -3.23
CA GLN A 119 -23.15 -9.68 -2.86
C GLN A 119 -23.53 -9.46 -1.39
N ARG A 120 -22.70 -8.74 -0.63
CA ARG A 120 -22.96 -8.32 0.74
C ARG A 120 -23.26 -6.84 0.77
#